data_AF-A0A960G9L9-F1
#
_entry.id   AF-A0A960G9L9-F1
#
_cell.length_a   1.000
_cell.length_b   1.000
_cell.length_c   1.000
_cell.angle_alpha   90.00
_cell.angle_beta   90.00
_cell.angle_gamma   90.00
#
_symmetry.space_group_name_H-M   'P 1'
#
loop_
_entity.id
_entity.type
_entity.pdbx_description
1 polymer ?
#
loop_
_entity_poly.entity_id
_entity_poly.type
_entity_poly.pdbx_seq_one_letter_code
_entity_poly.pdbx_strand_id
1 'polypeptide(L)'
;WSKYLNEAIELWGDDVEVLYNMHHWPVWGNDTVVNHLVLQRDLYRFINDQTLNLANQGYVPVEIAAMIQLPAVQQQTWSSRGYYGTLSHDVKATYDLYLGWFDGNPAHLDELPPVEASTKYVELMGGADAVLAAAQEAYDNGEYRWVAQLVNHVVFADPDNTDAKLLQAAALEQLGYQAESGPWRNFYLSGAEELRNGVDDSAGAGFRGGLEVLRVVQL
;
A
#
# COMPACT_ATOMS: atom_id res chain seq x y z
N TRP A 1 19.42 -4.92 -4.21
CA TRP A 1 18.69 -6.00 -4.92
C TRP A 1 19.12 -6.14 -6.37
N SER A 2 18.75 -5.21 -7.27
CA SER A 2 19.02 -5.30 -8.71
C SER A 2 20.47 -5.70 -9.07
N LYS A 3 21.48 -5.06 -8.46
CA LYS A 3 22.89 -5.36 -8.73
C LYS A 3 23.29 -6.83 -8.45
N TYR A 4 22.73 -7.47 -7.43
CA TYR A 4 23.01 -8.87 -7.12
C TYR A 4 22.37 -9.82 -8.14
N LEU A 5 21.19 -9.49 -8.66
CA LEU A 5 20.60 -10.24 -9.78
C LEU A 5 21.46 -10.12 -11.04
N ASN A 6 22.03 -8.93 -11.28
CA ASN A 6 22.98 -8.75 -12.39
C ASN A 6 24.25 -9.57 -12.21
N GLU A 7 24.84 -9.55 -11.01
CA GLU A 7 26.02 -10.35 -10.68
C GLU A 7 25.75 -11.85 -10.83
N ALA A 8 24.57 -12.34 -10.43
CA ALA A 8 24.18 -13.73 -10.65
C ALA A 8 24.11 -14.10 -12.15
N ILE A 9 23.62 -13.20 -12.99
CA ILE A 9 23.62 -13.38 -14.46
C ILE A 9 25.06 -13.43 -14.98
N GLU A 10 25.94 -12.54 -14.52
CA GLU A 10 27.35 -12.49 -14.96
C GLU A 10 28.13 -13.75 -14.55
N LEU A 11 27.86 -14.31 -13.37
CA LEU A 11 28.58 -15.48 -12.86
C LEU A 11 28.08 -16.81 -13.43
N TRP A 12 26.77 -16.93 -13.69
CA TRP A 12 26.14 -18.22 -13.97
C TRP A 12 25.25 -18.24 -15.22
N GLY A 13 25.04 -17.09 -15.85
CA GLY A 13 24.09 -16.93 -16.96
C GLY A 13 24.42 -17.79 -18.19
N ASP A 14 25.70 -18.04 -18.47
CA ASP A 14 26.12 -18.82 -19.63
C ASP A 14 25.90 -20.34 -19.46
N ASP A 15 25.81 -20.83 -18.22
CA ASP A 15 25.77 -22.27 -17.90
C ASP A 15 24.44 -22.72 -17.24
N VAL A 16 23.61 -21.80 -16.78
CA VAL A 16 22.40 -22.15 -16.00
C VAL A 16 21.35 -22.84 -16.86
N GLU A 17 20.86 -24.01 -16.44
CA GLU A 17 19.79 -24.74 -17.14
C GLU A 17 18.44 -24.69 -16.41
N VAL A 18 18.47 -24.51 -15.09
CA VAL A 18 17.28 -24.45 -14.23
C VAL A 18 17.52 -23.49 -13.06
N LEU A 19 16.52 -22.66 -12.76
CA LEU A 19 16.47 -21.78 -11.60
C LEU A 19 15.35 -22.23 -10.67
N TYR A 20 15.64 -22.39 -9.38
CA TYR A 20 14.66 -22.62 -8.32
C TYR A 20 14.91 -21.67 -7.15
N ASN A 21 13.85 -21.32 -6.44
CA ASN A 21 13.86 -20.35 -5.34
C ASN A 21 13.22 -20.97 -4.09
N MET A 22 13.35 -20.29 -2.95
CA MET A 22 12.77 -20.77 -1.69
C MET A 22 11.23 -20.60 -1.63
N HIS A 23 10.65 -19.95 -2.63
CA HIS A 23 9.21 -19.79 -2.84
C HIS A 23 8.85 -19.91 -4.33
N HIS A 24 7.60 -20.28 -4.62
CA HIS A 24 7.04 -20.53 -5.96
C HIS A 24 7.67 -21.74 -6.69
N TRP A 25 7.58 -21.75 -8.02
CA TRP A 25 7.99 -22.87 -8.88
C TRP A 25 9.25 -22.53 -9.70
N PRO A 26 9.95 -23.54 -10.25
CA PRO A 26 11.19 -23.33 -11.01
C PRO A 26 10.97 -22.73 -12.41
N VAL A 27 12.06 -22.31 -13.04
CA VAL A 27 12.16 -21.90 -14.45
C VAL A 27 13.21 -22.77 -15.14
N TRP A 28 12.90 -23.30 -16.32
CA TRP A 28 13.79 -24.20 -17.08
C TRP A 28 14.20 -23.61 -18.43
N GLY A 29 15.39 -23.98 -18.88
CA GLY A 29 16.00 -23.54 -20.14
C GLY A 29 16.80 -22.25 -19.93
N ASN A 30 18.05 -22.26 -20.39
CA ASN A 30 19.02 -21.17 -20.18
C ASN A 30 18.46 -19.80 -20.57
N ASP A 31 18.01 -19.63 -21.82
CA ASP A 31 17.44 -18.37 -22.31
C ASP A 31 16.27 -17.86 -21.45
N THR A 32 15.39 -18.76 -21.02
CA THR A 32 14.23 -18.42 -20.19
C THR A 32 14.66 -17.98 -18.79
N VAL A 33 15.64 -18.67 -18.20
CA VAL A 33 16.20 -18.33 -16.88
C VAL A 33 16.89 -16.98 -16.91
N VAL A 34 17.78 -16.75 -17.89
CA VAL A 34 18.49 -15.48 -18.04
C VAL A 34 17.50 -14.35 -18.27
N ASN A 35 16.51 -14.52 -19.14
CA ASN A 35 15.47 -13.52 -19.36
C ASN A 35 14.65 -13.24 -18.09
N HIS A 36 14.30 -14.26 -17.31
CA HIS A 36 13.62 -14.08 -16.03
C HIS A 36 14.45 -13.23 -15.06
N LEU A 37 15.75 -13.52 -14.92
CA LEU A 37 16.65 -12.76 -14.05
C LEU A 37 16.82 -11.31 -14.53
N VAL A 38 16.93 -11.09 -15.84
CA VAL A 38 17.00 -9.74 -16.45
C VAL A 38 15.74 -8.94 -16.13
N LEU A 39 14.55 -9.52 -16.32
CA LEU A 39 13.29 -8.85 -16.02
C LEU A 39 13.17 -8.46 -14.54
N GLN A 40 13.59 -9.35 -13.62
CA GLN A 40 13.61 -9.05 -12.19
C GLN A 40 14.66 -7.97 -11.84
N ARG A 41 15.88 -8.07 -12.40
CA ARG A 41 16.94 -7.07 -12.23
C ARG A 41 16.44 -5.68 -12.61
N ASP A 42 15.80 -5.58 -13.77
CA ASP A 42 15.34 -4.32 -14.35
C ASP A 42 14.11 -3.79 -13.62
N LEU A 43 13.22 -4.65 -13.11
CA LEU A 43 12.10 -4.26 -12.26
C LEU A 43 12.58 -3.50 -11.00
N TYR A 44 13.49 -4.10 -10.23
CA TYR A 44 13.98 -3.46 -9.00
C TYR A 44 14.82 -2.21 -9.28
N ARG A 45 15.55 -2.19 -10.40
CA ARG A 45 16.27 -0.98 -10.84
C ARG A 45 15.30 0.13 -11.23
N PHE A 46 14.25 -0.20 -11.96
CA PHE A 46 13.23 0.76 -12.40
C PHE A 46 12.55 1.42 -11.20
N ILE A 47 12.14 0.62 -10.20
CA ILE A 47 11.55 1.15 -8.95
C ILE A 47 12.52 2.15 -8.29
N ASN A 48 13.79 1.79 -8.12
CA ASN A 48 14.78 2.68 -7.52
C ASN A 48 14.99 3.97 -8.33
N ASP A 49 15.34 3.81 -9.61
CA ASP A 49 15.84 4.90 -10.44
C ASP A 49 14.71 5.87 -10.81
N GLN A 50 13.48 5.38 -11.07
CA GLN A 50 12.35 6.24 -11.37
C GLN A 50 11.77 6.94 -10.14
N THR A 51 11.79 6.30 -8.98
CA THR A 51 11.42 6.99 -7.72
C THR A 51 12.36 8.16 -7.47
N LEU A 52 13.68 7.94 -7.55
CA LEU A 52 14.65 9.02 -7.36
C LEU A 52 14.58 10.07 -8.47
N ASN A 53 14.29 9.69 -9.71
CA ASN A 53 14.14 10.66 -10.79
C ASN A 53 12.99 11.64 -10.53
N LEU A 54 11.83 11.14 -10.05
CA LEU A 54 10.68 11.99 -9.74
C LEU A 54 10.85 12.75 -8.41
N ALA A 55 11.49 12.13 -7.40
CA ALA A 55 11.82 12.83 -6.16
C ALA A 55 12.77 14.03 -6.42
N ASN A 56 13.75 13.88 -7.31
CA ASN A 56 14.62 14.98 -7.74
C ASN A 56 13.89 16.09 -8.51
N GLN A 57 12.67 15.84 -8.99
CA GLN A 57 11.79 16.83 -9.60
C GLN A 57 10.84 17.50 -8.58
N GLY A 58 10.92 17.10 -7.31
CA GLY A 58 10.12 17.67 -6.22
C GLY A 58 8.80 16.97 -5.94
N TYR A 59 8.52 15.83 -6.57
CA TYR A 59 7.32 15.04 -6.28
C TYR A 59 7.45 14.30 -4.95
N VAL A 60 6.35 14.21 -4.20
CA VAL A 60 6.30 13.53 -2.90
C VAL A 60 5.88 12.05 -3.04
N PRO A 61 6.08 11.18 -2.03
CA PRO A 61 5.91 9.72 -2.19
C PRO A 61 4.56 9.29 -2.76
N VAL A 62 3.47 9.91 -2.31
CA VAL A 62 2.11 9.57 -2.75
C VAL A 62 1.86 9.95 -4.21
N GLU A 63 2.45 11.04 -4.68
CA GLU A 63 2.37 11.49 -6.07
C GLU A 63 3.19 10.57 -6.97
N ILE A 64 4.44 10.27 -6.58
CA ILE A 64 5.31 9.37 -7.33
C ILE A 64 4.64 8.00 -7.51
N ALA A 65 4.06 7.45 -6.43
CA ALA A 65 3.35 6.17 -6.49
C ALA A 65 2.09 6.19 -7.39
N ALA A 66 1.47 7.36 -7.59
CA ALA A 66 0.34 7.53 -8.49
C ALA A 66 0.75 7.78 -9.96
N MET A 67 1.97 8.29 -10.19
CA MET A 67 2.50 8.62 -11.52
C MET A 67 3.26 7.46 -12.16
N ILE A 68 4.05 6.71 -11.39
CA ILE A 68 4.90 5.65 -11.92
C ILE A 68 4.03 4.48 -12.41
N GLN A 69 4.30 4.05 -13.64
CA GLN A 69 3.83 2.78 -14.19
C GLN A 69 5.02 1.96 -14.65
N LEU A 70 4.99 0.65 -14.37
CA LEU A 70 5.99 -0.27 -14.91
C LEU A 70 5.95 -0.26 -16.44
N PRO A 71 7.08 -0.46 -17.14
CA PRO A 71 7.04 -0.63 -18.59
C PRO A 71 6.21 -1.86 -18.98
N ALA A 72 5.70 -1.87 -20.22
CA ALA A 72 4.74 -2.87 -20.68
C ALA A 72 5.25 -4.32 -20.53
N VAL A 73 6.55 -4.55 -20.73
CA VAL A 73 7.17 -5.88 -20.59
C VAL A 73 7.06 -6.41 -19.16
N GLN A 74 7.26 -5.58 -18.14
CA GLN A 74 7.06 -5.99 -16.74
C GLN A 74 5.56 -6.15 -16.42
N GLN A 75 4.69 -5.27 -16.92
CA GLN A 75 3.25 -5.39 -16.67
C GLN A 75 2.64 -6.69 -17.22
N GLN A 76 3.17 -7.17 -18.35
CA GLN A 76 2.72 -8.40 -19.03
C GLN A 76 3.45 -9.66 -18.57
N THR A 77 4.35 -9.56 -17.60
CA THR A 77 5.10 -10.69 -17.05
C THR A 77 4.51 -11.08 -15.69
N TRP A 78 3.95 -12.29 -15.58
CA TRP A 78 3.33 -12.79 -14.35
C TRP A 78 4.25 -12.70 -13.12
N SER A 79 5.53 -13.06 -13.27
CA SER A 79 6.51 -13.00 -12.17
C SER A 79 6.91 -11.58 -11.75
N SER A 80 6.43 -10.55 -12.44
CA SER A 80 6.68 -9.13 -12.12
C SER A 80 5.43 -8.43 -11.58
N ARG A 81 4.31 -9.14 -11.43
CA ARG A 81 3.08 -8.62 -10.84
C ARG A 81 3.22 -8.46 -9.33
N GLY A 82 2.52 -7.48 -8.77
CA GLY A 82 2.60 -7.12 -7.35
C GLY A 82 1.76 -8.01 -6.44
N TYR A 83 2.00 -9.33 -6.44
CA TYR A 83 1.24 -10.26 -5.60
C TYR A 83 1.64 -10.22 -4.11
N TYR A 84 2.87 -9.80 -3.82
CA TYR A 84 3.38 -9.67 -2.47
C TYR A 84 3.73 -8.21 -2.19
N GLY A 85 4.88 -7.76 -2.69
CA GLY A 85 5.19 -6.33 -2.81
C GLY A 85 4.28 -5.65 -3.84
N THR A 86 4.14 -4.33 -3.77
CA THR A 86 3.43 -3.54 -4.78
C THR A 86 4.28 -2.39 -5.23
N LEU A 87 4.18 -2.04 -6.51
CA LEU A 87 4.82 -0.84 -7.06
C LEU A 87 4.53 0.39 -6.19
N SER A 88 3.27 0.57 -5.77
CA SER A 88 2.86 1.72 -4.98
C SER A 88 3.60 1.83 -3.65
N HIS A 89 3.65 0.76 -2.83
CA HIS A 89 4.34 0.85 -1.53
C HIS A 89 5.86 0.73 -1.65
N ASP A 90 6.38 0.02 -2.66
CA ASP A 90 7.83 -0.11 -2.88
C ASP A 90 8.44 1.23 -3.33
N VAL A 91 7.73 2.02 -4.13
CA VAL A 91 8.11 3.39 -4.50
C VAL A 91 8.14 4.29 -3.27
N LYS A 92 7.11 4.25 -2.42
CA LYS A 92 7.06 5.04 -1.19
C LYS A 92 8.20 4.65 -0.23
N ALA A 93 8.46 3.36 -0.07
CA ALA A 93 9.56 2.85 0.75
C ALA A 93 10.93 3.24 0.16
N THR A 94 11.05 3.27 -1.17
CA THR A 94 12.27 3.76 -1.84
C THR A 94 12.47 5.25 -1.55
N TYR A 95 11.43 6.08 -1.63
CA TYR A 95 11.55 7.48 -1.23
C TYR A 95 12.01 7.59 0.22
N ASP A 96 11.35 6.89 1.15
CA ASP A 96 11.67 6.90 2.58
C ASP A 96 13.12 6.46 2.85
N LEU A 97 13.62 5.46 2.11
CA LEU A 97 15.02 5.03 2.20
C LEU A 97 16.03 6.16 1.95
N TYR A 98 15.74 7.08 1.03
CA TYR A 98 16.68 8.13 0.63
C TYR A 98 16.41 9.48 1.30
N LEU A 99 15.14 9.82 1.54
CA LEU A 99 14.71 11.16 1.98
C LEU A 99 13.99 11.13 3.34
N GLY A 100 13.64 9.94 3.84
CA GLY A 100 12.88 9.76 5.07
C GLY A 100 11.38 10.06 4.91
N TRP A 101 10.70 10.11 6.06
CA TRP A 101 9.25 10.23 6.15
C TRP A 101 8.72 11.63 5.77
N PHE A 102 9.54 12.67 5.94
CA PHE A 102 9.13 14.05 5.76
C PHE A 102 9.16 14.42 4.26
N ASP A 103 8.03 14.92 3.76
CA ASP A 103 7.86 15.24 2.34
C ASP A 103 8.41 16.61 1.93
N GLY A 104 8.93 17.38 2.88
CA GLY A 104 9.48 18.72 2.65
C GLY A 104 8.49 19.86 2.86
N ASN A 105 7.18 19.58 2.99
CA ASN A 105 6.16 20.60 3.25
C ASN A 105 6.06 20.88 4.77
N PRO A 106 6.39 22.09 5.26
CA PRO A 106 6.34 22.40 6.69
C PRO A 106 4.97 22.22 7.35
N ALA A 107 3.88 22.19 6.57
CA ALA A 107 2.54 21.89 7.09
C ALA A 107 2.43 20.46 7.66
N HIS A 108 3.26 19.52 7.19
CA HIS A 108 3.27 18.12 7.61
C HIS A 108 4.39 17.79 8.62
N LEU A 109 5.11 18.81 9.11
CA LEU A 109 6.29 18.59 9.98
C LEU A 109 5.91 18.23 11.42
N ASP A 110 4.84 18.84 11.93
CA ASP A 110 4.34 18.68 13.31
C ASP A 110 2.82 18.65 13.27
N GLU A 111 2.28 17.63 12.59
CA GLU A 111 0.84 17.47 12.41
C GLU A 111 0.15 17.19 13.75
N LEU A 112 -1.10 17.66 13.87
CA LEU A 112 -1.95 17.24 14.98
C LEU A 112 -2.14 15.72 14.95
N PRO A 113 -2.19 15.05 16.12
CA PRO A 113 -2.55 13.65 16.20
C PRO A 113 -3.91 13.37 15.51
N PRO A 114 -4.12 12.17 14.94
CA PRO A 114 -5.30 11.88 14.12
C PRO A 114 -6.65 12.14 14.79
N VAL A 115 -6.82 11.86 16.09
CA VAL A 115 -8.08 12.10 16.82
C VAL A 115 -8.36 13.61 16.89
N GLU A 116 -7.37 14.42 17.28
CA GLU A 116 -7.48 15.87 17.40
C GLU A 116 -7.78 16.53 16.05
N ALA A 117 -7.04 16.13 15.00
CA ALA A 117 -7.25 16.63 13.64
C ALA A 117 -8.64 16.24 13.11
N SER A 118 -9.03 14.96 13.28
CA SER A 118 -10.29 14.44 12.74
C SER A 118 -11.50 15.09 13.38
N THR A 119 -11.44 15.38 14.69
CA THR A 119 -12.52 16.12 15.39
C THR A 119 -12.76 17.47 14.73
N LYS A 120 -11.68 18.22 14.44
CA LYS A 120 -11.76 19.53 13.77
C LYS A 120 -12.25 19.41 12.33
N TYR A 121 -11.79 18.40 11.60
CA TYR A 121 -12.23 18.13 10.23
C TYR A 121 -13.73 17.85 10.16
N VAL A 122 -14.24 16.98 11.03
CA VAL A 122 -15.67 16.62 11.07
C VAL A 122 -16.53 17.83 11.45
N GLU A 123 -16.10 18.64 12.42
CA GLU A 123 -16.80 19.89 12.77
C GLU A 123 -16.90 20.85 11.57
N LEU A 124 -15.79 21.07 10.86
CA LEU A 124 -15.74 21.95 9.68
C LEU A 124 -16.54 21.41 8.49
N MET A 125 -16.65 20.09 8.35
CA MET A 125 -17.43 19.43 7.29
C MET A 125 -18.94 19.39 7.57
N GLY A 126 -19.41 19.93 8.70
CA GLY A 126 -20.84 19.99 9.04
C GLY A 126 -21.33 18.83 9.90
N GLY A 127 -20.42 18.12 10.59
CA GLY A 127 -20.71 17.01 11.48
C GLY A 127 -20.71 15.64 10.79
N ALA A 128 -20.77 14.57 11.60
CA ALA A 128 -20.67 13.19 11.15
C ALA A 128 -21.70 12.84 10.07
N ASP A 129 -22.98 13.21 10.27
CA ASP A 129 -24.06 12.90 9.33
C ASP A 129 -23.82 13.49 7.93
N ALA A 130 -23.31 14.71 7.85
CA ALA A 130 -22.99 15.36 6.58
C ALA A 130 -21.84 14.65 5.86
N VAL A 131 -20.80 14.26 6.61
CA VAL A 131 -19.67 13.50 6.07
C VAL A 131 -20.12 12.12 5.58
N LEU A 132 -20.94 11.41 6.34
CA LEU A 132 -21.44 10.08 5.96
C LEU A 132 -22.37 10.12 4.76
N ALA A 133 -23.21 11.15 4.63
CA ALA A 133 -24.04 11.34 3.43
C ALA A 133 -23.20 11.54 2.17
N ALA A 134 -22.18 12.41 2.22
CA ALA A 134 -21.26 12.63 1.10
C ALA A 134 -20.41 11.39 0.79
N ALA A 135 -19.96 10.68 1.84
CA ALA A 135 -19.22 9.44 1.69
C ALA A 135 -20.05 8.32 1.07
N GLN A 136 -21.35 8.23 1.38
CA GLN A 136 -22.25 7.26 0.76
C GLN A 136 -22.42 7.53 -0.73
N GLU A 137 -22.56 8.80 -1.14
CA GLU A 137 -22.61 9.16 -2.57
C GLU A 137 -21.31 8.76 -3.29
N ALA A 138 -20.14 9.04 -2.69
CA ALA A 138 -18.85 8.61 -3.23
C ALA A 138 -18.72 7.08 -3.28
N TYR A 139 -19.26 6.36 -2.30
CA TYR A 139 -19.29 4.89 -2.27
C TYR A 139 -20.12 4.32 -3.43
N ASP A 140 -21.31 4.90 -3.65
CA ASP A 140 -22.22 4.48 -4.73
C ASP A 140 -21.61 4.76 -6.12
N ASN A 141 -20.72 5.75 -6.23
CA ASN A 141 -19.94 6.06 -7.43
C ASN A 141 -18.66 5.21 -7.58
N GLY A 142 -18.35 4.33 -6.62
CA GLY A 142 -17.18 3.45 -6.66
C GLY A 142 -15.86 4.10 -6.23
N GLU A 143 -15.91 5.26 -5.57
CA GLU A 143 -14.73 6.03 -5.16
C GLU A 143 -14.14 5.53 -3.82
N TYR A 144 -13.97 4.22 -3.68
CA TYR A 144 -13.70 3.58 -2.38
C TYR A 144 -12.42 4.08 -1.68
N ARG A 145 -11.38 4.47 -2.44
CA ARG A 145 -10.16 5.07 -1.87
C ARG A 145 -10.45 6.41 -1.18
N TRP A 146 -11.36 7.20 -1.74
CA TRP A 146 -11.77 8.48 -1.17
C TRP A 146 -12.69 8.27 0.04
N VAL A 147 -13.68 7.37 -0.09
CA VAL A 147 -14.55 6.99 1.04
C VAL A 147 -13.72 6.55 2.25
N ALA A 148 -12.73 5.67 2.03
CA ALA A 148 -11.86 5.17 3.08
C ALA A 148 -11.00 6.27 3.75
N GLN A 149 -10.64 7.35 3.03
CA GLN A 149 -9.92 8.49 3.61
C GLN A 149 -10.88 9.38 4.40
N LEU A 150 -12.04 9.69 3.82
CA LEU A 150 -13.00 10.62 4.37
C LEU A 150 -13.66 10.08 5.66
N VAL A 151 -14.20 8.86 5.60
CA VAL A 151 -14.93 8.25 6.72
C VAL A 151 -14.00 7.89 7.88
N ASN A 152 -12.70 7.67 7.61
CA ASN A 152 -11.70 7.48 8.67
C ASN A 152 -11.67 8.65 9.65
N HIS A 153 -11.89 9.89 9.20
CA HIS A 153 -11.99 11.03 10.13
C HIS A 153 -13.20 10.90 11.08
N VAL A 154 -14.34 10.41 10.60
CA VAL A 154 -15.50 10.19 11.47
C VAL A 154 -15.21 9.09 12.49
N VAL A 155 -14.59 7.98 12.07
CA VAL A 155 -14.22 6.88 12.97
C VAL A 155 -13.23 7.33 14.05
N PHE A 156 -12.23 8.15 13.70
CA PHE A 156 -11.28 8.69 14.68
C PHE A 156 -11.86 9.78 15.59
N ALA A 157 -12.86 10.55 15.13
CA ALA A 157 -13.53 11.56 15.94
C ALA A 157 -14.60 10.96 16.86
N ASP A 158 -15.25 9.88 16.44
CA ASP A 158 -16.30 9.17 17.18
C ASP A 158 -16.15 7.64 17.01
N PRO A 159 -15.35 6.99 17.90
CA PRO A 159 -15.12 5.54 17.93
C PRO A 159 -16.38 4.66 17.91
N ASP A 160 -17.43 5.18 18.53
CA ASP A 160 -18.65 4.45 18.83
C ASP A 160 -19.68 4.59 17.70
N ASN A 161 -19.41 5.48 16.73
CA ASN A 161 -20.26 5.67 15.55
C ASN A 161 -20.30 4.40 14.69
N THR A 162 -21.38 3.64 14.85
CA THR A 162 -21.55 2.35 14.19
C THR A 162 -21.72 2.51 12.68
N ASP A 163 -22.45 3.52 12.23
CA ASP A 163 -22.68 3.77 10.80
C ASP A 163 -21.39 4.12 10.08
N ALA A 164 -20.54 4.96 10.70
CA ALA A 164 -19.22 5.29 10.18
C ALA A 164 -18.32 4.06 10.07
N LYS A 165 -18.27 3.22 11.11
CA LYS A 165 -17.48 1.98 11.09
C LYS A 165 -17.95 1.02 10.00
N LEU A 166 -19.28 0.87 9.83
CA LEU A 166 -19.84 -0.01 8.81
C LEU A 166 -19.55 0.49 7.38
N LEU A 167 -19.67 1.81 7.13
CA LEU A 167 -19.35 2.39 5.82
C LEU A 167 -17.84 2.31 5.51
N GLN A 168 -16.99 2.60 6.51
CA GLN A 168 -15.54 2.43 6.38
C GLN A 168 -15.18 0.97 6.07
N ALA A 169 -15.77 0.02 6.79
CA ALA A 169 -15.55 -1.41 6.56
C ALA A 169 -15.97 -1.84 5.16
N ALA A 170 -17.12 -1.36 4.67
CA ALA A 170 -17.59 -1.64 3.31
C ALA A 170 -16.61 -1.11 2.26
N ALA A 171 -16.12 0.12 2.41
CA ALA A 171 -15.14 0.71 1.48
C ALA A 171 -13.81 -0.06 1.47
N LEU A 172 -13.27 -0.41 2.65
CA LEU A 172 -12.06 -1.22 2.75
C LEU A 172 -12.26 -2.62 2.17
N GLU A 173 -13.42 -3.24 2.37
CA GLU A 173 -13.74 -4.54 1.78
C GLU A 173 -13.72 -4.52 0.24
N GLN A 174 -14.30 -3.49 -0.38
CA GLN A 174 -14.23 -3.30 -1.83
C GLN A 174 -12.78 -3.12 -2.32
N LEU A 175 -11.96 -2.35 -1.58
CA LEU A 175 -10.54 -2.20 -1.88
C LEU A 175 -9.79 -3.53 -1.76
N GLY A 176 -10.11 -4.34 -0.75
CA GLY A 176 -9.57 -5.69 -0.58
C GLY A 176 -9.96 -6.66 -1.69
N TYR A 177 -11.16 -6.53 -2.26
CA TYR A 177 -11.59 -7.31 -3.42
C TYR A 177 -10.87 -6.91 -4.71
N GLN A 178 -10.50 -5.64 -4.85
CA GLN A 178 -9.77 -5.11 -6.01
C GLN A 178 -8.25 -5.27 -5.91
N ALA A 179 -7.72 -5.58 -4.72
CA ALA A 179 -6.29 -5.70 -4.49
C ALA A 179 -5.71 -6.96 -5.15
N GLU A 180 -4.73 -6.78 -6.03
CA GLU A 180 -3.93 -7.88 -6.60
C GLU A 180 -2.91 -8.45 -5.59
N SER A 181 -2.41 -7.59 -4.68
CA SER A 181 -1.48 -8.00 -3.62
C SER A 181 -2.22 -8.74 -2.51
N GLY A 182 -1.75 -9.96 -2.19
CA GLY A 182 -2.24 -10.75 -1.07
C GLY A 182 -2.13 -10.01 0.27
N PRO A 183 -0.97 -9.42 0.61
CA PRO A 183 -0.85 -8.56 1.78
C PRO A 183 -1.87 -7.41 1.82
N TRP A 184 -2.03 -6.63 0.74
CA TRP A 184 -3.00 -5.52 0.73
C TRP A 184 -4.43 -6.00 0.93
N ARG A 185 -4.82 -7.08 0.24
CA ARG A 185 -6.12 -7.72 0.45
C ARG A 185 -6.32 -8.05 1.93
N ASN A 186 -5.34 -8.70 2.55
CA ASN A 186 -5.45 -9.09 3.95
C ASN A 186 -5.55 -7.89 4.88
N PHE A 187 -4.74 -6.84 4.70
CA PHE A 187 -4.84 -5.62 5.50
C PHE A 187 -6.22 -4.96 5.39
N TYR A 188 -6.75 -4.83 4.17
CA TYR A 188 -8.06 -4.24 3.94
C TYR A 188 -9.20 -5.05 4.58
N LEU A 189 -9.19 -6.38 4.39
CA LEU A 189 -10.24 -7.25 4.92
C LEU A 189 -10.15 -7.42 6.43
N SER A 190 -8.95 -7.47 7.01
CA SER A 190 -8.77 -7.48 8.46
C SER A 190 -9.23 -6.15 9.09
N GLY A 191 -8.90 -5.01 8.49
CA GLY A 191 -9.39 -3.72 8.96
C GLY A 191 -10.93 -3.62 8.90
N ALA A 192 -11.55 -4.14 7.84
CA ALA A 192 -13.01 -4.21 7.73
C ALA A 192 -13.64 -5.14 8.79
N GLU A 193 -13.01 -6.27 9.07
CA GLU A 193 -13.44 -7.22 10.10
C GLU A 193 -13.40 -6.59 11.50
N GLU A 194 -12.28 -5.95 11.85
CA GLU A 194 -12.14 -5.27 13.15
C GLU A 194 -13.13 -4.10 13.30
N LEU A 195 -13.42 -3.35 12.23
CA LEU A 195 -14.43 -2.28 12.26
C LEU A 195 -15.85 -2.80 12.53
N ARG A 196 -16.16 -4.00 12.04
CA ARG A 196 -17.48 -4.63 12.23
C ARG A 196 -17.61 -5.30 13.59
N ASN A 197 -16.55 -5.95 14.06
CA ASN A 197 -16.63 -6.91 15.16
C ASN A 197 -15.78 -6.54 16.39
N GLY A 198 -14.96 -5.49 16.29
CA GLY A 198 -13.96 -5.13 17.29
C GLY A 198 -12.69 -5.97 17.17
N VAL A 199 -11.68 -5.62 17.98
CA VAL A 199 -10.41 -6.35 18.04
C VAL A 199 -10.56 -7.57 18.95
N ASP A 200 -10.14 -8.75 18.46
CA ASP A 200 -10.08 -9.96 19.28
C ASP A 200 -8.80 -9.97 20.14
N ASP A 201 -8.92 -9.57 21.41
CA ASP A 201 -7.82 -9.56 22.37
C ASP A 201 -7.30 -10.98 22.74
N SER A 202 -7.98 -12.05 22.32
CA SER A 202 -7.58 -13.43 22.62
C SER A 202 -6.47 -13.97 21.70
N ALA A 203 -6.25 -13.33 20.55
CA ALA A 203 -5.10 -13.60 19.69
C ALA A 203 -3.84 -12.94 20.31
N GLY A 204 -2.95 -13.76 20.86
CA GLY A 204 -1.78 -13.31 21.63
C GLY A 204 -0.94 -12.20 20.97
N ALA A 205 -0.24 -11.41 21.80
CA ALA A 205 0.54 -10.23 21.41
C ALA A 205 1.78 -10.49 20.52
N GLY A 206 1.58 -10.99 19.30
CA GLY A 206 2.57 -10.92 18.22
C GLY A 206 2.73 -9.48 17.70
N PHE A 207 3.78 -9.22 16.91
CA PHE A 207 4.11 -7.90 16.36
C PHE A 207 2.89 -7.21 15.72
N ARG A 208 2.39 -6.14 16.37
CA ARG A 208 1.09 -5.48 16.09
C ARG A 208 1.18 -4.28 15.14
N GLY A 209 2.32 -4.08 14.48
CA GLY A 209 2.74 -2.84 13.81
C GLY A 209 2.01 -2.45 12.52
N GLY A 210 0.71 -2.73 12.38
CA GLY A 210 -0.08 -2.28 11.24
C GLY A 210 -1.52 -2.79 11.14
N LEU A 211 -1.98 -3.62 12.09
CA LEU A 211 -3.32 -4.23 12.03
C LEU A 211 -4.36 -3.52 12.90
N GLU A 212 -3.97 -2.82 13.97
CA GLU A 212 -4.94 -2.20 14.86
C GLU A 212 -5.27 -0.75 14.41
N VAL A 213 -6.04 -0.60 13.32
CA VAL A 213 -6.62 0.71 12.94
C VAL A 213 -7.49 1.27 14.08
N LEU A 214 -8.04 0.38 14.93
CA LEU A 214 -9.00 0.73 15.97
C LEU A 214 -8.45 0.87 17.39
N ARG A 215 -7.23 0.41 17.73
CA ARG A 215 -6.73 0.67 19.10
C ARG A 215 -6.33 2.12 19.35
N VAL A 216 -5.94 2.85 18.32
CA VAL A 216 -5.73 4.32 18.44
C VAL A 216 -7.05 5.04 18.73
N VAL A 217 -8.17 4.39 18.44
CA VAL A 217 -9.54 4.90 18.60
C VAL A 217 -10.17 4.42 19.94
N GLN A 218 -9.55 3.44 20.63
CA GLN A 218 -10.04 2.87 21.90
C GLN A 218 -9.29 3.39 23.16
N LEU A 219 -8.28 4.26 23.00
CA LEU A 219 -7.59 4.97 24.09
C LEU A 219 -8.04 6.44 24.14
#